data_AF-A0A3A6N7T9-F1
#
_entry.id   AF-A0A3A6N7T9-F1
#
_cell.length_a   1.000
_cell.length_b   1.000
_cell.length_c   1.000
_cell.angle_alpha   90.00
_cell.angle_beta   90.00
_cell.angle_gamma   90.00
#
_symmetry.space_group_name_H-M   'P 1'
#
loop_
_entity.id
_entity.type
_entity.pdbx_description
1 polymer ?
#
loop_
_entity_poly.entity_id
_entity_poly.type
_entity_poly.pdbx_seq_one_letter_code
_entity_poly.pdbx_strand_id
1 'polypeptide(L)'
;MAVNKQEVTGEVVNLPTKQDVRDFVNEVRAKALDAVKSKAKEKLRAEFEAALAECGLDGLVEESQGHLNSLVATLAAISEKLDSFASSYRHSRYAHFCRGLTRSQDIPVGIKETLFESNIVDTPAIQKVREKNDQDFDEVKDAYRVVINAVENMRSVEKMVKYLDSLGFDTSYLCKPKAVDAEKLFPCKERA
;
A
#
# COMPACT_ATOMS: atom_id res chain seq x y z
N MET A 1 55.85 -29.88 -10.23
CA MET A 1 54.81 -29.36 -9.34
C MET A 1 54.26 -28.08 -9.93
N ALA A 2 53.06 -28.13 -10.48
CA ALA A 2 52.21 -26.97 -10.73
C ALA A 2 50.79 -27.50 -10.94
N VAL A 3 50.01 -27.59 -9.86
CA VAL A 3 48.58 -27.88 -9.93
C VAL A 3 47.92 -26.55 -10.29
N ASN A 4 47.48 -26.43 -11.54
CA ASN A 4 46.75 -25.28 -12.02
C ASN A 4 45.33 -25.36 -11.45
N LYS A 5 45.06 -24.62 -10.38
CA LYS A 5 43.71 -24.44 -9.85
C LYS A 5 42.97 -23.50 -10.80
N GLN A 6 42.14 -24.04 -11.68
CA GLN A 6 41.08 -23.27 -12.31
C GLN A 6 40.05 -22.94 -11.22
N GLU A 7 40.01 -21.67 -10.83
CA GLU A 7 38.89 -21.10 -10.09
C GLU A 7 37.66 -21.11 -11.01
N VAL A 8 36.78 -22.07 -10.81
CA VAL A 8 35.43 -22.05 -11.37
C VAL A 8 34.62 -21.09 -10.51
N THR A 9 34.69 -19.79 -10.82
CA THR A 9 33.69 -18.82 -10.37
C THR A 9 32.41 -19.05 -11.16
N GLY A 10 31.74 -20.14 -10.85
CA GLY A 10 30.38 -20.41 -11.30
C GLY A 10 29.42 -19.48 -10.56
N GLU A 11 29.29 -18.23 -11.01
CA GLU A 11 28.08 -17.49 -10.73
C GLU A 11 26.92 -18.26 -11.36
N VAL A 12 26.22 -19.04 -10.55
CA VAL A 12 24.98 -19.69 -10.94
C VAL A 12 23.98 -18.55 -11.13
N VAL A 13 23.87 -18.06 -12.37
CA VAL A 13 22.79 -17.18 -12.79
C VAL A 13 21.50 -17.98 -12.60
N ASN A 14 20.80 -17.70 -11.51
CA ASN A 14 19.55 -18.35 -11.19
C ASN A 14 18.55 -17.89 -12.25
N LEU A 15 18.27 -18.75 -13.23
CA LEU A 15 17.33 -18.44 -14.30
C LEU A 15 15.94 -18.22 -13.69
N PRO A 16 15.26 -17.11 -14.00
CA PRO A 16 13.91 -16.88 -13.51
C PRO A 16 13.00 -18.04 -13.91
N THR A 17 12.09 -18.43 -13.03
CA THR A 17 11.06 -19.39 -13.36
C THR A 17 9.90 -18.69 -14.08
N LYS A 18 9.01 -19.47 -14.71
CA LYS A 18 7.76 -18.91 -15.26
C LYS A 18 6.91 -18.23 -14.19
N GLN A 19 6.97 -18.74 -12.96
CA GLN A 19 6.24 -18.16 -11.85
C GLN A 19 6.81 -16.79 -11.48
N ASP A 20 8.14 -16.65 -11.42
CA ASP A 20 8.78 -15.36 -11.15
C ASP A 20 8.37 -14.28 -12.16
N VAL A 21 8.29 -14.63 -13.44
CA VAL A 21 7.85 -13.68 -14.48
C VAL A 21 6.36 -13.31 -14.32
N ARG A 22 5.50 -14.27 -13.95
CA ARG A 22 4.08 -13.99 -13.69
C ARG A 22 3.90 -13.11 -12.46
N ASP A 23 4.61 -13.39 -11.39
CA ASP A 23 4.57 -12.63 -10.15
C ASP A 23 5.03 -11.19 -10.39
N PHE A 24 6.10 -11.01 -11.17
CA PHE A 24 6.55 -9.68 -11.61
C PHE A 24 5.47 -8.92 -12.38
N VAL A 25 4.84 -9.52 -13.39
CA VAL A 25 3.77 -8.85 -14.15
C VAL A 25 2.59 -8.48 -13.24
N ASN A 26 2.23 -9.35 -12.30
CA ASN A 26 1.16 -9.07 -11.33
C ASN A 26 1.52 -7.95 -10.35
N GLU A 27 2.77 -7.88 -9.90
CA GLU A 27 3.25 -6.81 -9.02
C GLU A 27 3.25 -5.47 -9.73
N VAL A 28 3.75 -5.41 -10.97
CA VAL A 28 3.76 -4.18 -11.77
C VAL A 28 2.33 -3.75 -12.11
N ARG A 29 1.44 -4.71 -12.41
CA ARG A 29 0.00 -4.45 -12.57
C ARG A 29 -0.62 -3.82 -11.33
N ALA A 30 -0.35 -4.38 -10.14
CA ALA A 30 -0.87 -3.83 -8.88
C ALA A 30 -0.43 -2.39 -8.68
N LYS A 31 0.87 -2.10 -8.87
CA LYS A 31 1.43 -0.75 -8.79
C LYS A 31 0.79 0.21 -9.78
N ALA A 32 0.57 -0.23 -11.03
CA ALA A 32 -0.07 0.60 -12.05
C ALA A 32 -1.52 0.94 -11.67
N LEU A 33 -2.29 -0.05 -11.21
CA LEU A 33 -3.67 0.15 -10.76
C LEU A 33 -3.77 1.05 -9.52
N ASP A 34 -2.83 0.92 -8.58
CA ASP A 34 -2.75 1.80 -7.42
C ASP A 34 -2.36 3.24 -7.81
N ALA A 35 -1.48 3.41 -8.80
CA ALA A 35 -1.14 4.74 -9.32
C ALA A 35 -2.35 5.45 -9.96
N VAL A 36 -3.20 4.72 -10.70
CA VAL A 36 -4.47 5.26 -11.24
C VAL A 36 -5.37 5.73 -10.10
N LYS A 37 -5.61 4.87 -9.11
CA LYS A 37 -6.44 5.20 -7.95
C LYS A 37 -5.89 6.39 -7.16
N SER A 38 -4.57 6.46 -6.96
CA SER A 38 -3.94 7.57 -6.23
C SER A 38 -4.14 8.89 -6.94
N LYS A 39 -3.96 8.92 -8.27
CA LYS A 39 -4.17 10.12 -9.08
C LYS A 39 -5.62 10.57 -9.05
N ALA A 40 -6.56 9.63 -9.02
CA ALA A 40 -7.98 9.95 -8.86
C ALA A 40 -8.29 10.47 -7.45
N LYS A 41 -7.70 9.89 -6.39
CA LYS A 41 -7.90 10.32 -5.00
C LYS A 41 -7.54 11.80 -4.81
N GLU A 42 -6.43 12.26 -5.41
CA GLU A 42 -6.04 13.68 -5.36
C GLU A 42 -7.08 14.61 -6.01
N LYS A 43 -7.60 14.22 -7.18
CA LYS A 43 -8.63 15.01 -7.87
C LYS A 43 -9.96 14.99 -7.13
N LEU A 44 -10.39 13.83 -6.67
CA LEU A 44 -11.60 13.69 -5.86
C LEU A 44 -11.53 14.56 -4.61
N ARG A 45 -10.35 14.63 -3.98
CA ARG A 45 -10.14 15.48 -2.80
C ARG A 45 -10.32 16.95 -3.14
N ALA A 46 -9.73 17.43 -4.24
CA ALA A 46 -9.89 18.82 -4.66
C ALA A 46 -11.38 19.18 -4.94
N GLU A 47 -12.10 18.31 -5.66
CA GLU A 47 -13.53 18.51 -5.95
C GLU A 47 -14.39 18.45 -4.68
N PHE A 48 -14.06 17.57 -3.75
CA PHE A 48 -14.70 17.48 -2.45
C PHE A 48 -14.53 18.75 -1.62
N GLU A 49 -13.31 19.28 -1.55
CA GLU A 49 -13.03 20.52 -0.81
C GLU A 49 -13.73 21.73 -1.45
N ALA A 50 -13.77 21.80 -2.79
CA ALA A 50 -14.53 22.82 -3.50
C ALA A 50 -16.04 22.73 -3.18
N ALA A 51 -16.60 21.51 -3.17
CA ALA A 51 -18.01 21.30 -2.84
C ALA A 51 -18.35 21.67 -1.38
N LEU A 52 -17.44 21.36 -0.43
CA LEU A 52 -17.61 21.79 0.97
C LEU A 52 -17.62 23.32 1.10
N ALA A 53 -16.73 24.01 0.38
CA ALA A 53 -16.65 25.45 0.38
C ALA A 53 -17.89 26.10 -0.25
N GLU A 54 -18.37 25.58 -1.39
CA GLU A 54 -19.57 26.08 -2.07
C GLU A 54 -20.84 25.94 -1.21
N CYS A 55 -20.98 24.81 -0.50
CA CYS A 55 -22.08 24.58 0.43
C CYS A 55 -21.93 25.32 1.77
N GLY A 56 -20.84 26.05 1.99
CA GLY A 56 -20.58 26.78 3.24
C GLY A 56 -20.35 25.86 4.45
N LEU A 57 -19.98 24.60 4.24
CA LEU A 57 -19.80 23.61 5.30
C LEU A 57 -18.40 23.63 5.91
N ASP A 58 -17.43 24.28 5.28
CA ASP A 58 -16.02 24.27 5.71
C ASP A 58 -15.88 24.82 7.16
N GLY A 59 -16.58 25.91 7.47
CA GLY A 59 -16.59 26.47 8.84
C GLY A 59 -17.22 25.54 9.87
N LEU A 60 -18.28 24.81 9.51
CA LEU A 60 -18.91 23.83 10.41
C LEU A 60 -17.99 22.62 10.66
N VAL A 61 -17.26 22.18 9.63
CA VAL A 61 -16.26 21.11 9.72
C VAL A 61 -15.11 21.53 10.64
N GLU A 62 -14.60 22.76 10.48
CA GLU A 62 -13.55 23.32 11.33
C GLU A 62 -13.98 23.46 12.79
N GLU A 63 -15.17 24.02 13.04
CA GLU A 63 -15.74 24.16 14.38
C GLU A 63 -15.92 22.79 15.05
N SER A 64 -16.51 21.83 14.33
CA SER A 64 -16.70 20.47 14.82
C SER A 64 -15.37 19.79 15.14
N GLN A 65 -14.34 20.00 14.31
CA GLN A 65 -12.99 19.48 14.56
C GLN A 65 -12.39 20.10 15.83
N GLY A 66 -12.61 21.41 16.05
CA GLY A 66 -12.21 22.10 17.27
C GLY A 66 -12.86 21.50 18.53
N HIS A 67 -14.16 21.19 18.49
CA HIS A 67 -14.86 20.55 19.58
C HIS A 67 -14.33 19.13 19.88
N LEU A 68 -14.07 18.33 18.83
CA LEU A 68 -13.47 17.00 18.99
C LEU A 68 -12.07 17.08 19.60
N ASN A 69 -11.23 17.98 19.11
CA ASN A 69 -9.88 18.20 19.65
C ASN A 69 -9.93 18.60 21.13
N SER A 70 -10.87 19.47 21.50
CA SER A 70 -11.08 19.91 22.88
C SER A 70 -11.54 18.77 23.81
N LEU A 71 -12.42 17.90 23.31
CA LEU A 71 -12.86 16.70 24.03
C LEU A 71 -11.70 15.74 24.25
N VAL A 72 -10.90 15.47 23.22
CA VAL A 72 -9.70 14.60 23.31
C VAL A 72 -8.72 15.16 24.34
N ALA A 73 -8.45 16.47 24.31
CA ALA A 73 -7.58 17.13 25.29
C ALA A 73 -8.13 17.02 26.73
N THR A 74 -9.44 17.18 26.90
CA THR A 74 -10.10 17.03 28.20
C THR A 74 -9.98 15.60 28.74
N LEU A 75 -10.24 14.59 27.90
CA LEU A 75 -10.10 13.18 28.27
C LEU A 75 -8.66 12.81 28.61
N ALA A 76 -7.68 13.35 27.88
CA ALA A 76 -6.26 13.15 28.17
C ALA A 76 -5.88 13.75 29.54
N ALA A 77 -6.33 14.97 29.83
CA ALA A 77 -6.09 15.64 31.12
C ALA A 77 -6.74 14.89 32.30
N ILE A 78 -7.96 14.35 32.11
CA ILE A 78 -8.62 13.49 33.10
C ILE A 78 -7.80 12.21 33.33
N SER A 79 -7.35 11.56 32.26
CA SER A 79 -6.54 10.34 32.34
C SER A 79 -5.25 10.59 33.12
N GLU A 80 -4.54 11.68 32.84
CA GLU A 80 -3.29 12.04 33.53
C GLU A 80 -3.52 12.30 35.02
N LYS A 81 -4.56 13.07 35.36
CA LYS A 81 -4.93 13.29 36.76
C LYS A 81 -5.27 11.98 37.46
N LEU A 82 -6.07 11.11 36.84
CA LEU A 82 -6.42 9.81 37.44
C LEU A 82 -5.22 8.88 37.61
N ASP A 83 -4.27 8.88 36.67
CA ASP A 83 -3.01 8.16 36.79
C ASP A 83 -2.18 8.69 37.99
N SER A 84 -2.19 10.00 38.24
CA SER A 84 -1.54 10.58 39.43
C SER A 84 -2.21 10.21 40.76
N PHE A 85 -3.51 9.86 40.74
CA PHE A 85 -4.28 9.39 41.91
C PHE A 85 -4.30 7.86 42.05
N ALA A 86 -3.56 7.11 41.22
CA ALA A 86 -3.67 5.66 41.08
C ALA A 86 -2.99 4.84 42.21
N SER A 87 -3.21 5.21 43.48
CA SER A 87 -3.06 4.29 44.62
C SER A 87 -4.32 3.41 44.82
N SER A 88 -5.42 3.68 44.10
CA SER A 88 -6.68 2.93 44.18
C SER A 88 -7.07 2.26 42.84
N TYR A 89 -7.41 0.97 42.90
CA TYR A 89 -7.74 0.11 41.74
C TYR A 89 -8.92 0.60 40.88
N ARG A 90 -9.84 1.41 41.43
CA ARG A 90 -10.99 1.94 40.67
C ARG A 90 -10.61 3.07 39.72
N HIS A 91 -9.65 3.91 40.08
CA HIS A 91 -9.22 5.06 39.26
C HIS A 91 -8.40 4.62 38.05
N SER A 92 -7.62 3.55 38.19
CA SER A 92 -6.86 2.94 37.07
C SER A 92 -7.79 2.45 35.95
N ARG A 93 -8.91 1.78 36.24
CA ARG A 93 -9.86 1.34 35.20
C ARG A 93 -10.47 2.51 34.42
N TYR A 94 -10.80 3.61 35.09
CA TYR A 94 -11.32 4.81 34.43
C TYR A 94 -10.24 5.53 33.61
N ALA A 95 -9.01 5.64 34.12
CA ALA A 95 -7.88 6.15 33.36
C ALA A 95 -7.66 5.32 32.10
N HIS A 96 -7.68 3.98 32.18
CA HIS A 96 -7.58 3.10 31.03
C HIS A 96 -8.75 3.24 30.05
N PHE A 97 -9.97 3.47 30.52
CA PHE A 97 -11.13 3.75 29.67
C PHE A 97 -10.98 5.07 28.90
N CYS A 98 -10.68 6.17 29.60
CA CYS A 98 -10.39 7.47 28.97
C CYS A 98 -9.23 7.36 27.99
N ARG A 99 -8.17 6.63 28.37
CA ARG A 99 -7.01 6.38 27.52
C ARG A 99 -7.37 5.54 26.31
N GLY A 100 -8.28 4.59 26.42
CA GLY A 100 -8.80 3.79 25.30
C GLY A 100 -9.59 4.64 24.30
N LEU A 101 -10.39 5.59 24.80
CA LEU A 101 -11.08 6.58 23.96
C LEU A 101 -10.09 7.56 23.29
N THR A 102 -8.94 7.84 23.91
CA THR A 102 -7.89 8.71 23.35
C THR A 102 -6.78 7.96 22.57
N ARG A 103 -6.72 6.62 22.65
CA ARG A 103 -5.71 5.77 21.99
C ARG A 103 -6.28 4.80 20.97
N SER A 104 -7.59 4.74 20.75
CA SER A 104 -8.05 4.18 19.48
C SER A 104 -7.33 5.00 18.42
N GLN A 105 -6.46 4.34 17.65
CA GLN A 105 -5.76 4.96 16.52
C GLN A 105 -6.75 5.44 15.43
N ASP A 106 -8.06 5.31 15.71
CA ASP A 106 -9.23 5.74 14.99
C ASP A 106 -9.88 7.02 15.56
N ILE A 107 -9.20 7.79 16.42
CA ILE A 107 -9.62 9.18 16.66
C ILE A 107 -9.39 9.91 15.34
N PRO A 108 -10.42 10.55 14.79
CA PRO A 108 -10.63 10.56 13.36
C PRO A 108 -9.39 11.09 12.63
N VAL A 109 -8.98 10.36 11.60
CA VAL A 109 -8.50 11.03 10.39
C VAL A 109 -9.48 12.19 10.18
N GLY A 110 -9.01 13.44 10.35
CA GLY A 110 -9.84 14.59 10.75
C GLY A 110 -11.20 14.64 10.04
N ILE A 111 -12.25 15.22 10.65
CA ILE A 111 -13.65 15.14 10.16
C ILE A 111 -13.74 15.28 8.63
N LYS A 112 -12.95 16.18 8.05
CA LYS A 112 -12.81 16.36 6.60
C LYS A 112 -12.43 15.08 5.83
N GLU A 113 -11.42 14.34 6.28
CA GLU A 113 -11.08 13.02 5.73
C GLU A 113 -12.20 12.01 5.95
N THR A 114 -12.79 11.95 7.15
CA THR A 114 -13.90 11.01 7.42
C THR A 114 -15.09 11.26 6.48
N LEU A 115 -15.41 12.53 6.23
CA LEU A 115 -16.45 12.94 5.27
C LEU A 115 -16.05 12.61 3.83
N PHE A 116 -14.78 12.77 3.48
CA PHE A 116 -14.26 12.39 2.16
C PHE A 116 -14.35 10.87 1.93
N GLU A 117 -13.90 10.06 2.90
CA GLU A 117 -13.90 8.59 2.81
C GLU A 117 -15.30 7.99 2.88
N SER A 118 -16.23 8.62 3.60
CA SER A 118 -17.63 8.20 3.66
C SER A 118 -18.43 8.49 2.39
N ASN A 119 -17.84 9.21 1.42
CA ASN A 119 -18.49 9.56 0.14
C ASN A 119 -19.85 10.25 0.31
N ILE A 120 -20.07 10.96 1.43
CA ILE A 120 -21.35 11.63 1.73
C ILE A 120 -21.63 12.78 0.76
N VAL A 121 -20.59 13.45 0.26
CA VAL A 121 -20.70 14.50 -0.74
C VAL A 121 -20.58 13.88 -2.12
N ASP A 122 -21.65 13.99 -2.91
CA ASP A 122 -21.72 13.44 -4.26
C ASP A 122 -22.24 14.48 -5.24
N THR A 123 -21.31 15.19 -5.88
CA THR A 123 -21.60 16.23 -6.87
C THR A 123 -21.40 15.69 -8.29
N PRO A 124 -22.00 16.31 -9.32
CA PRO A 124 -21.75 15.93 -10.70
C PRO A 124 -20.27 15.99 -11.10
N ALA A 125 -19.47 16.86 -10.48
CA ALA A 125 -18.03 16.94 -10.71
C ALA A 125 -17.29 15.74 -10.10
N ILE A 126 -17.61 15.39 -8.84
CA ILE A 126 -17.09 14.19 -8.17
C ILE A 126 -17.44 12.93 -8.98
N GLN A 127 -18.69 12.83 -9.45
CA GLN A 127 -19.14 11.71 -10.25
C GLN A 127 -18.36 11.57 -11.56
N LYS A 128 -18.12 12.67 -12.28
CA LYS A 128 -17.27 12.65 -13.49
C LYS A 128 -15.85 12.17 -13.21
N VAL A 129 -15.27 12.54 -12.07
CA VAL A 129 -13.93 12.06 -11.69
C VAL A 129 -13.95 10.56 -11.40
N ARG A 130 -14.99 10.05 -10.72
CA ARG A 130 -15.16 8.61 -10.47
C ARG A 130 -15.33 7.82 -11.78
N GLU A 131 -16.24 8.26 -12.65
CA GLU A 131 -16.48 7.62 -13.96
C GLU A 131 -15.21 7.57 -14.81
N LYS A 132 -14.45 8.67 -14.87
CA LYS A 132 -13.17 8.69 -15.57
C LYS A 132 -12.14 7.77 -14.94
N ASN A 133 -12.07 7.74 -13.61
CA ASN A 133 -11.17 6.82 -12.90
C ASN A 133 -11.53 5.36 -13.18
N ASP A 134 -12.82 5.02 -13.20
CA ASP A 134 -13.28 3.65 -13.48
C ASP A 134 -12.91 3.26 -14.92
N GLN A 135 -13.09 4.17 -15.88
CA GLN A 135 -12.64 3.97 -17.26
C GLN A 135 -11.12 3.77 -17.34
N ASP A 136 -10.32 4.68 -16.77
CA ASP A 136 -8.85 4.58 -16.77
C ASP A 136 -8.39 3.27 -16.09
N PHE A 137 -9.07 2.85 -15.02
CA PHE A 137 -8.78 1.62 -14.29
C PHE A 137 -9.07 0.36 -15.13
N ASP A 138 -10.22 0.33 -15.81
CA ASP A 138 -10.59 -0.76 -16.69
C ASP A 138 -9.68 -0.85 -17.93
N GLU A 139 -9.30 0.29 -18.52
CA GLU A 139 -8.34 0.34 -19.63
C GLU A 139 -6.98 -0.26 -19.22
N VAL A 140 -6.45 0.12 -18.05
CA VAL A 140 -5.20 -0.45 -17.52
C VAL A 140 -5.36 -1.95 -17.24
N LYS A 141 -6.47 -2.36 -16.61
CA LYS A 141 -6.75 -3.76 -16.29
C LYS A 141 -6.82 -4.61 -17.56
N ASP A 142 -7.46 -4.12 -18.61
CA ASP A 142 -7.58 -4.81 -19.89
C ASP A 142 -6.25 -4.88 -20.64
N ALA A 143 -5.45 -3.81 -20.60
CA ALA A 143 -4.09 -3.83 -21.15
C ALA A 143 -3.21 -4.91 -20.48
N TYR A 144 -3.21 -4.97 -19.14
CA TYR A 144 -2.48 -6.01 -18.41
C TYR A 144 -3.04 -7.40 -18.64
N ARG A 145 -4.36 -7.56 -18.83
CA ARG A 145 -4.96 -8.85 -19.20
C ARG A 145 -4.37 -9.39 -20.50
N VAL A 146 -4.16 -8.53 -21.51
CA VAL A 146 -3.52 -8.93 -22.78
C VAL A 146 -2.08 -9.39 -22.54
N VAL A 147 -1.30 -8.63 -21.75
CA VAL A 147 0.08 -8.97 -21.42
C VAL A 147 0.17 -10.30 -20.67
N ILE A 148 -0.64 -10.49 -19.63
CA ILE A 148 -0.68 -11.72 -18.83
C ILE A 148 -1.03 -12.92 -19.72
N ASN A 149 -2.07 -12.82 -20.54
CA ASN A 149 -2.47 -13.89 -21.45
C ASN A 149 -1.34 -14.23 -22.45
N ALA A 150 -0.64 -13.22 -22.99
CA ALA A 150 0.49 -13.46 -23.88
C ALA A 150 1.62 -14.21 -23.15
N VAL A 151 1.98 -13.75 -21.95
CA VAL A 151 3.04 -14.34 -21.10
C VAL A 151 2.69 -15.77 -20.69
N GLU A 152 1.45 -16.06 -20.34
CA GLU A 152 1.00 -17.41 -19.93
C GLU A 152 1.07 -18.44 -21.04
N ASN A 153 0.78 -18.02 -22.28
CA ASN A 153 0.81 -18.89 -23.45
C ASN A 153 2.24 -19.17 -23.97
N MET A 154 3.25 -18.48 -23.44
CA MET A 154 4.64 -18.70 -23.85
C MET A 154 5.26 -19.92 -23.18
N ARG A 155 5.95 -20.73 -24.00
CA ARG A 155 6.57 -21.98 -23.54
C ARG A 155 7.89 -21.80 -22.81
N SER A 156 8.64 -20.74 -23.08
CA SER A 156 10.00 -20.51 -22.57
C SER A 156 10.12 -19.18 -21.84
N VAL A 157 10.80 -19.18 -20.69
CA VAL A 157 11.03 -17.97 -19.89
C VAL A 157 11.78 -16.89 -20.66
N GLU A 158 12.80 -17.25 -21.43
CA GLU A 158 13.54 -16.29 -22.26
C GLU A 158 12.67 -15.50 -23.24
N LYS A 159 11.63 -16.15 -23.80
CA LYS A 159 10.67 -15.47 -24.69
C LYS A 159 9.75 -14.54 -23.90
N MET A 160 9.37 -14.91 -22.68
CA MET A 160 8.56 -14.08 -21.80
C MET A 160 9.33 -12.80 -21.42
N VAL A 161 10.59 -12.94 -21.01
CA VAL A 161 11.47 -11.80 -20.66
C VAL A 161 11.68 -10.88 -21.86
N LYS A 162 12.07 -11.42 -23.02
CA LYS A 162 12.23 -10.62 -24.26
C LYS A 162 10.96 -9.90 -24.68
N TYR A 163 9.80 -10.53 -24.50
CA TYR A 163 8.51 -9.91 -24.79
C TYR A 163 8.24 -8.73 -23.85
N LEU A 164 8.45 -8.91 -22.54
CA LEU A 164 8.28 -7.83 -21.56
C LEU A 164 9.27 -6.68 -21.81
N ASP A 165 10.53 -6.97 -22.11
CA ASP A 165 11.52 -5.96 -22.49
C ASP A 165 11.09 -5.17 -23.73
N SER A 166 10.52 -5.86 -24.74
CA SER A 166 10.02 -5.21 -25.96
C SER A 166 8.84 -4.26 -25.72
N LEU A 167 8.11 -4.47 -24.62
CA LEU A 167 7.04 -3.58 -24.15
C LEU A 167 7.56 -2.47 -23.23
N GLY A 168 8.87 -2.44 -22.94
CA GLY A 168 9.52 -1.44 -22.09
C GLY A 168 9.47 -1.74 -20.59
N PHE A 169 9.17 -2.97 -20.18
CA PHE A 169 9.31 -3.37 -18.78
C PHE A 169 10.79 -3.46 -18.40
N ASP A 170 11.14 -3.01 -17.20
CA ASP A 170 12.46 -3.25 -16.63
C ASP A 170 12.52 -4.64 -15.98
N THR A 171 12.96 -5.64 -16.75
CA THR A 171 13.09 -7.02 -16.28
C THR A 171 14.42 -7.31 -15.57
N SER A 172 15.29 -6.31 -15.38
CA SER A 172 16.62 -6.50 -14.77
C SER A 172 16.57 -7.16 -13.38
N TYR A 173 15.47 -6.97 -12.66
CA TYR A 173 15.22 -7.54 -11.34
C TYR A 173 14.91 -9.04 -11.36
N LEU A 174 14.40 -9.59 -12.48
CA LEU A 174 14.13 -11.02 -12.64
C LEU A 174 15.40 -11.86 -12.76
N CYS A 175 16.51 -11.24 -13.17
CA CYS A 175 17.81 -11.88 -13.37
C CYS A 175 18.73 -11.77 -12.14
N LYS A 176 18.24 -11.23 -11.01
CA LYS A 176 19.06 -11.09 -9.80
C LYS A 176 19.26 -12.45 -9.11
N PRO A 177 20.50 -12.82 -8.73
CA PRO A 177 20.75 -14.07 -8.03
C PRO A 177 20.00 -14.07 -6.69
N LYS A 178 19.05 -15.00 -6.54
CA LYS A 178 18.43 -15.26 -5.23
C LYS A 178 19.49 -15.89 -4.34
N ALA A 179 19.80 -15.25 -3.21
CA ALA A 179 20.74 -15.79 -2.23
C ALA A 179 20.22 -17.14 -1.73
N VAL A 180 20.98 -18.19 -2.01
CA VAL A 180 20.68 -19.53 -1.57
C VAL A 180 21.29 -19.72 -0.18
N ASP A 181 20.44 -19.92 0.82
CA ASP A 181 20.85 -20.12 2.22
C ASP A 181 21.47 -21.51 2.37
N ALA A 182 22.80 -21.58 2.24
CA ALA A 182 23.56 -22.82 2.27
C ALA A 182 23.39 -23.61 3.58
N GLU A 183 23.11 -22.92 4.69
CA GLU A 183 22.89 -23.57 6.00
C GLU A 183 21.57 -24.37 6.03
N LYS A 184 20.57 -23.96 5.22
CA LYS A 184 19.32 -24.71 5.06
C LYS A 184 19.40 -25.85 4.06
N LEU A 185 20.37 -25.82 3.15
CA LEU A 185 20.56 -26.87 2.14
C LEU A 185 21.30 -28.09 2.67
N PHE A 186 22.18 -27.90 3.64
CA PHE A 186 22.97 -28.98 4.26
C PHE A 186 22.76 -29.04 5.78
N PRO A 187 21.53 -29.29 6.27
CA PRO A 187 21.27 -29.43 7.71
C PRO A 187 22.00 -30.64 8.31
N CYS A 188 22.30 -31.64 7.48
CA CYS A 188 23.19 -32.75 7.75
C CYS A 188 24.53 -32.41 7.11
N LYS A 189 25.63 -32.35 7.87
CA LYS A 189 26.95 -31.85 7.45
C LYS A 189 27.67 -32.68 6.38
N GLU A 190 26.99 -33.19 5.36
CA GLU A 190 27.59 -33.85 4.21
C GLU A 190 27.94 -32.77 3.18
N ARG A 191 29.15 -32.24 3.29
CA ARG A 191 29.76 -31.45 2.21
C ARG A 191 30.12 -32.40 1.07
N ALA A 192 29.64 -32.09 -0.13
CA ALA A 192 30.20 -32.61 -1.38
C ALA A 192 31.58 -31.99 -1.64
#